data_AF-A0A8S1PYQ1-F1
#
_entry.id   AF-A0A8S1PYQ1-F1
#
_cell.length_a   1.000
_cell.length_b   1.000
_cell.length_c   1.000
_cell.angle_alpha   90.00
_cell.angle_beta   90.00
_cell.angle_gamma   90.00
#
_symmetry.space_group_name_H-M   'P 1'
#
loop_
_entity.id
_entity.type
_entity.pdbx_description
1 polymer ?
#
loop_
_entity_poly.entity_id
_entity_poly.type
_entity_poly.pdbx_seq_one_letter_code
_entity_poly.pdbx_strand_id
1 'polypeptide(L)' 'MALDFRGKVIIVTGAVRSICKEHCNYFTDKGAQIIVIAYIIIYLKRRFIINQFQQQMQKRQQKLYIGE' A
#
# COMPACT_ATOMS: atom_id res chain seq x y z
N MET A 1 5.76 17.63 -31.03
CA MET A 1 7.18 17.30 -30.80
C MET A 1 7.22 16.17 -29.77
N ALA A 2 7.74 15.00 -30.11
CA ALA A 2 7.80 13.88 -29.16
C ALA A 2 8.99 14.07 -28.22
N LEU A 3 8.73 14.07 -26.91
CA LEU A 3 9.79 14.07 -25.90
C LEU A 3 10.37 12.65 -25.78
N ASP A 4 11.70 12.55 -25.79
CA ASP A 4 12.46 11.30 -25.62
C ASP A 4 13.30 11.39 -24.35
N PHE A 5 13.18 10.39 -23.48
CA PHE A 5 13.84 10.33 -22.18
C PHE A 5 14.80 9.13 -22.06
N ARG A 6 15.15 8.48 -23.17
CA ARG A 6 16.16 7.40 -23.17
C ARG A 6 17.48 7.86 -22.56
N GLY A 7 18.06 7.03 -21.71
CA GLY A 7 19.31 7.32 -20.99
C GLY A 7 19.16 8.33 -19.85
N LYS A 8 17.94 8.76 -19.52
CA LYS A 8 17.66 9.61 -18.35
C LYS A 8 17.14 8.76 -17.19
N VAL A 9 17.53 9.16 -15.98
CA VAL A 9 17.03 8.59 -14.73
C VAL A 9 16.13 9.62 -14.06
N ILE A 10 14.93 9.21 -13.64
CA ILE A 10 13.95 10.06 -12.97
C ILE A 10 13.61 9.45 -11.61
N ILE A 11 13.70 10.25 -10.56
CA ILE A 11 13.34 9.86 -9.20
C ILE A 11 11.94 10.39 -8.91
N VAL A 12 11.02 9.49 -8.53
CA VAL A 12 9.64 9.85 -8.21
C VAL A 12 9.32 9.41 -6.79
N THR A 13 8.96 10.37 -5.93
CA THR A 13 8.53 10.10 -4.56
C THR A 13 7.02 9.89 -4.48
N GLY A 14 6.56 8.96 -3.63
CA GLY A 14 5.13 8.76 -3.38
C GLY A 14 4.36 8.08 -4.52
N ALA A 15 5.04 7.46 -5.49
CA ALA A 15 4.41 6.85 -6.67
C ALA A 15 3.74 5.49 -6.43
N VAL A 16 3.32 5.18 -5.20
CA VAL A 16 2.60 3.93 -4.89
C VAL A 16 1.25 3.88 -5.61
N ARG A 17 0.61 5.04 -5.82
CA ARG A 17 -0.75 5.15 -6.36
C ARG A 17 -1.02 6.49 -7.03
N SER A 18 -2.13 6.55 -7.77
CA SER A 18 -2.69 7.77 -8.35
C SER A 18 -1.71 8.47 -9.33
N ILE A 19 -1.74 9.79 -9.38
CA ILE A 19 -1.08 10.63 -10.39
C ILE A 19 0.41 10.34 -10.56
N CYS A 20 1.13 10.10 -9.47
CA CYS A 20 2.57 9.82 -9.53
C CYS A 20 2.86 8.49 -10.25
N LYS A 21 1.97 7.50 -10.14
CA LYS A 21 2.08 6.23 -10.89
C LYS A 21 1.90 6.48 -12.39
N GLU A 22 0.90 7.28 -12.76
CA GLU A 22 0.67 7.61 -14.17
C GLU A 22 1.82 8.41 -14.78
N HIS A 23 2.45 9.29 -14.00
CA HIS A 23 3.68 9.95 -14.44
C HIS A 23 4.84 8.97 -14.61
N CYS A 24 5.04 8.03 -13.69
CA CYS A 24 6.05 6.97 -13.88
C CYS A 24 5.82 6.21 -15.18
N ASN A 25 4.58 5.83 -15.49
CA ASN A 25 4.23 5.16 -16.74
C ASN A 25 4.56 6.04 -17.96
N TYR A 26 4.08 7.29 -17.97
CA TYR A 26 4.31 8.24 -19.06
C TYR A 26 5.79 8.43 -19.41
N PHE A 27 6.65 8.51 -18.38
CA PHE A 27 8.09 8.69 -18.56
C PHE A 27 8.79 7.38 -18.94
N THR A 28 8.33 6.25 -18.42
CA THR A 28 8.83 4.92 -18.81
C THR A 28 8.52 4.64 -20.28
N ASP A 29 7.32 4.97 -20.74
CA ASP A 29 6.90 4.80 -22.15
C ASP A 29 7.75 5.63 -23.12
N LYS A 30 8.43 6.67 -22.62
CA LYS A 30 9.37 7.50 -23.37
C LYS A 30 10.83 7.11 -23.15
N GLY A 31 11.07 5.96 -22.54
CA GLY A 31 12.38 5.35 -22.38
C GLY A 31 13.18 5.78 -21.16
N ALA A 32 12.58 6.49 -20.20
CA ALA A 32 13.27 6.83 -18.95
C ALA A 32 13.45 5.61 -18.05
N GLN A 33 14.53 5.59 -17.27
CA GLN A 33 14.66 4.72 -16.10
C GLN A 33 14.06 5.42 -14.88
N ILE A 34 13.14 4.75 -14.17
CA ILE A 34 12.45 5.33 -13.02
C ILE A 34 12.94 4.70 -11.72
N ILE A 35 13.28 5.53 -10.73
CA ILE A 35 13.49 5.14 -9.34
C ILE A 35 12.30 5.62 -8.52
N VAL A 36 11.53 4.70 -7.93
CA VAL A 36 10.39 5.03 -7.08
C VAL A 36 10.79 4.96 -5.62
N ILE A 37 10.59 6.06 -4.89
CA ILE A 37 10.78 6.11 -3.43
C ILE A 37 9.42 6.32 -2.79
N ALA A 38 8.93 5.33 -2.04
CA ALA A 38 7.69 5.51 -1.35
C ALA A 38 7.55 4.69 -0.07
N TYR A 39 6.77 5.24 0.87
CA TYR A 39 6.33 4.53 2.05
C TYR A 39 5.12 3.66 1.70
N ILE A 40 5.32 2.35 1.68
CA ILE A 40 4.23 1.38 1.62
C ILE A 40 3.81 1.08 3.06
N ILE A 41 2.64 1.58 3.46
CA ILE A 41 1.98 1.12 4.68
C ILE A 41 1.12 -0.09 4.31
N ILE A 42 1.63 -1.29 4.60
CA ILE A 42 0.87 -2.54 4.45
C ILE A 42 -0.20 -2.60 5.56
N TYR A 43 -1.39 -2.08 5.29
CA TYR A 43 -2.55 -2.17 6.21
C TYR A 43 -3.22 -3.56 6.25
N LEU A 44 -2.64 -4.57 5.60
CA LEU A 44 -3.44 -5.65 5.03
C LEU A 44 -3.87 -6.81 5.94
N LYS A 45 -3.64 -6.83 7.27
CA LYS A 45 -4.19 -7.95 8.10
C LYS A 45 -4.33 -7.72 9.60
N ARG A 46 -3.60 -6.77 10.18
CA ARG A 46 -3.54 -6.64 11.65
C ARG A 46 -4.87 -6.22 12.28
N ARG A 47 -5.61 -5.30 11.65
CA ARG A 47 -6.86 -4.76 12.23
C ARG A 47 -8.02 -5.77 12.20
N PHE A 48 -8.11 -6.59 11.15
CA PHE A 48 -9.16 -7.61 11.05
C PHE A 48 -8.94 -8.76 12.03
N ILE A 49 -7.71 -9.27 12.14
CA ILE A 49 -7.37 -10.37 13.07
C ILE A 49 -7.53 -9.94 14.52
N ILE A 50 -7.07 -8.73 14.87
CA ILE A 50 -7.23 -8.19 16.24
C ILE A 50 -8.70 -8.05 16.60
N ASN A 51 -9.53 -7.51 15.69
CA ASN A 51 -10.97 -7.36 15.95
C ASN A 51 -11.68 -8.72 16.12
N GLN A 52 -11.36 -9.71 15.28
CA GLN A 52 -11.92 -11.05 15.40
C GLN A 52 -11.51 -11.74 16.72
N PHE A 53 -10.24 -11.60 17.12
CA PHE A 53 -9.74 -12.15 18.37
C PHE A 53 -10.38 -11.49 19.60
N GLN A 54 -10.53 -10.16 19.61
CA GLN A 54 -11.22 -9.44 20.68
C GLN A 54 -12.68 -9.88 20.84
N GLN A 55 -13.41 -10.06 19.73
CA GLN A 55 -14.80 -10.54 19.77
C GLN A 55 -14.90 -11.97 20.32
N GLN A 56 -13.96 -12.85 19.99
CA GLN A 56 -13.94 -14.22 20.53
C GLN A 56 -13.64 -14.24 22.04
N MET A 57 -12.69 -13.41 22.51
CA MET A 57 -12.35 -13.33 23.94
C MET A 57 -13.52 -12.76 24.75
N GLN A 58 -14.23 -11.74 24.24
CA GLN A 58 -15.43 -11.20 24.90
C GLN A 58 -16.53 -12.25 25.03
N LYS A 59 -16.79 -13.05 23.97
CA LYS A 59 -17.77 -14.14 24.03
C LYS A 59 -17.39 -15.21 25.05
N ARG A 60 -16.10 -15.56 25.15
CA ARG A 60 -15.61 -16.53 26.15
C ARG A 60 -15.77 -16.00 27.58
N GLN A 61 -15.46 -14.74 27.81
CA GLN A 61 -15.65 -14.12 29.14
C GLN A 61 -17.14 -14.09 29.51
N GLN A 62 -18.04 -13.67 28.60
CA GLN A 62 -19.48 -13.67 28.88
C GLN A 62 -20.02 -15.08 29.22
N LYS A 63 -19.57 -16.12 28.52
CA LYS A 63 -19.93 -17.50 28.86
C LYS A 63 -19.41 -17.92 30.25
N LEU A 64 -18.20 -17.49 30.62
CA LEU A 64 -17.63 -17.79 31.94
C LEU A 64 -18.41 -17.12 33.08
N TYR A 65 -18.94 -15.91 32.87
CA TYR A 65 -19.68 -15.15 33.89
C TYR A 65 -21.15 -15.59 34.04
N ILE A 66 -21.75 -16.19 33.00
CA ILE A 66 -23.16 -16.60 33.03
C ILE A 66 -23.36 -17.99 33.65
N GLY A 67 -22.29 -18.77 33.88
CA GLY A 67 -22.35 -20.02 34.63
C GLY A 67 -23.38 -21.01 34.09
N GLU A 68 -23.07 -21.63 32.95
CA GLU A 68 -23.60 -22.97 32.67
C GLU A 68 -22.81 -24.00 33.49
#